data_AF-X0V6S2-F1
#
_entry.id   AF-X0V6S2-F1
#
_cell.length_a   1.000
_cell.length_b   1.000
_cell.length_c   1.000
_cell.angle_alpha   90.00
_cell.angle_beta   90.00
_cell.angle_gamma   90.00
#
_symmetry.space_group_name_H-M   'P 1'
#
loop_
_entity.id
_entity.type
_entity.pdbx_description
1 polymer ?
#
loop_
_entity_poly.entity_id
_entity_poly.type
_entity_poly.pdbx_seq_one_letter_code
_entity_poly.pdbx_strand_id
1 'polypeptide(L)'
;FKRGVNRLQFSWAGTLIDPTSVYLRPLEHEDQIEVLDTTFPGDRPQVLIWNVESAFEGQVKVEVSYFTSGISWSADYVMITDAAETQATFDGYVTVVNRSGEDYEGSQVRLVVGVINLVEKIAQLAQRPPADTGKGWGDRKEALKRAFAAAERVTGVAPAPAPQPAAPPKIVKEGLSEYFIFTVEGTQTVKNGWSQRMVSFRAREVPFEILYRYRAHQYGPRPVRFFILANDEEHKLGESPLPDGIIRVFRDNGRDGLNYFTA
;
A
#
# COMPACT_ATOMS: atom_id res chain seq x y z
N PHE A 1 -28.38 12.76 20.07
CA PHE A 1 -29.46 11.93 19.51
C PHE A 1 -30.71 12.08 20.36
N LYS A 2 -31.87 12.07 19.71
CA LYS A 2 -33.18 11.86 20.33
C LYS A 2 -33.58 10.40 20.13
N ARG A 3 -34.45 9.88 20.98
CA ARG A 3 -35.06 8.57 20.73
C ARG A 3 -35.81 8.56 19.39
N GLY A 4 -35.65 7.51 18.60
CA GLY A 4 -36.21 7.38 17.25
C GLY A 4 -35.24 7.80 16.14
N VAL A 5 -35.79 8.10 14.97
CA VAL A 5 -35.02 8.48 13.78
C VAL A 5 -34.50 9.92 13.88
N ASN A 6 -33.19 10.08 13.71
CA ASN A 6 -32.46 11.34 13.67
C ASN A 6 -31.88 11.54 12.27
N ARG A 7 -32.21 12.66 11.63
CA ARG A 7 -31.63 13.03 10.34
C ARG A 7 -30.38 13.89 10.55
N LEU A 8 -29.22 13.38 10.18
CA LEU A 8 -27.95 14.10 10.24
C LEU A 8 -27.50 14.46 8.83
N GLN A 9 -27.01 15.69 8.65
CA GLN A 9 -26.43 16.13 7.39
C GLN A 9 -24.93 16.35 7.58
N PHE A 10 -24.13 15.78 6.71
CA PHE A 10 -22.70 16.07 6.59
C PHE A 10 -22.44 16.74 5.25
N SER A 11 -21.73 17.86 5.28
CA SER A 11 -21.39 18.63 4.09
C SER A 11 -19.99 19.19 4.21
N TRP A 12 -19.28 19.23 3.11
CA TRP A 12 -17.92 19.79 3.02
C TRP A 12 -17.86 20.82 1.89
N ALA A 13 -16.80 21.62 1.87
CA ALA A 13 -16.59 22.62 0.84
C ALA A 13 -15.10 22.74 0.52
N GLY A 14 -14.74 22.55 -0.75
CA GLY A 14 -13.36 22.68 -1.21
C GLY A 14 -12.46 21.47 -0.90
N THR A 15 -12.89 20.57 -0.03
CA THR A 15 -12.15 19.34 0.31
C THR A 15 -12.43 18.22 -0.68
N LEU A 16 -11.38 17.53 -1.13
CA LEU A 16 -11.41 16.46 -2.13
C LEU A 16 -11.80 15.09 -1.52
N ILE A 17 -12.93 15.06 -0.80
CA ILE A 17 -13.50 13.85 -0.19
C ILE A 17 -14.15 12.97 -1.26
N ASP A 18 -13.95 11.66 -1.19
CA ASP A 18 -14.79 10.69 -1.88
C ASP A 18 -16.10 10.50 -1.10
N PRO A 19 -17.25 10.97 -1.63
CA PRO A 19 -18.54 10.87 -0.93
C PRO A 19 -18.91 9.43 -0.54
N THR A 20 -18.53 8.45 -1.37
CA THR A 20 -18.93 7.05 -1.20
C THR A 20 -18.15 6.34 -0.09
N SER A 21 -17.06 6.95 0.37
CA SER A 21 -16.22 6.44 1.45
C SER A 21 -16.60 6.94 2.83
N VAL A 22 -17.51 7.92 2.92
CA VAL A 22 -17.81 8.57 4.20
C VAL A 22 -18.65 7.64 5.10
N TYR A 23 -18.11 7.34 6.26
CA TYR A 23 -18.70 6.46 7.26
C TYR A 23 -18.82 7.19 8.60
N LEU A 24 -19.96 7.03 9.27
CA LEU A 24 -20.18 7.53 10.63
C LEU A 24 -20.21 6.36 11.61
N ARG A 25 -19.45 6.48 12.69
CA ARG A 25 -19.41 5.52 13.79
C ARG A 25 -19.71 6.20 15.13
N PRO A 26 -20.71 5.76 15.91
CA PRO A 26 -20.84 6.16 17.31
C PRO A 26 -19.66 5.61 18.13
N LEU A 27 -19.03 6.45 18.95
CA LEU A 27 -17.97 6.02 19.87
C LEU A 27 -18.51 5.60 21.25
N GLU A 28 -19.79 5.91 21.51
CA GLU A 28 -20.52 5.60 22.73
C GLU A 28 -21.91 5.09 22.33
N HIS A 29 -22.48 4.18 23.13
CA HIS A 29 -23.82 3.63 22.87
C HIS A 29 -23.98 3.00 21.46
N GLU A 30 -22.92 2.36 20.94
CA GLU A 30 -22.87 1.76 19.59
C GLU A 30 -23.97 0.69 19.39
N ASP A 31 -24.38 0.01 20.47
CA ASP A 31 -25.47 -0.97 20.48
C ASP A 31 -26.88 -0.36 20.39
N GLN A 32 -27.00 0.94 20.59
CA GLN A 32 -28.27 1.68 20.65
C GLN A 32 -28.43 2.69 19.51
N ILE A 33 -27.42 2.87 18.67
CA ILE A 33 -27.38 3.89 17.61
C ILE A 33 -27.00 3.23 16.30
N GLU A 34 -27.97 3.14 15.39
CA GLU A 34 -27.83 2.44 14.12
C GLU A 34 -28.03 3.41 12.95
N VAL A 35 -27.09 3.42 12.01
CA VAL A 35 -27.25 4.14 10.74
C VAL A 35 -28.13 3.29 9.83
N LEU A 36 -29.36 3.73 9.60
CA LEU A 36 -30.33 3.01 8.77
C LEU A 36 -30.01 3.13 7.28
N ASP A 37 -29.69 4.34 6.83
CA ASP A 37 -29.33 4.61 5.44
C ASP A 37 -28.44 5.86 5.30
N THR A 38 -27.74 5.90 4.17
CA THR A 38 -27.00 7.06 3.68
C THR A 38 -27.57 7.49 2.34
N THR A 39 -28.08 8.72 2.29
CA THR A 39 -28.64 9.32 1.08
C THR A 39 -27.67 10.36 0.51
N PHE A 40 -27.37 10.26 -0.80
CA PHE A 40 -26.56 11.22 -1.55
C PHE A 40 -27.47 12.08 -2.46
N PRO A 41 -27.70 13.37 -2.13
CA PRO A 41 -28.50 14.25 -2.98
C PRO A 41 -27.81 14.49 -4.33
N GLY A 42 -28.49 14.13 -5.43
CA GLY A 42 -27.90 14.23 -6.79
C GLY A 42 -27.63 15.67 -7.25
N ASP A 43 -28.32 16.66 -6.66
CA ASP A 43 -28.13 18.09 -6.92
C ASP A 43 -26.95 18.69 -6.15
N ARG A 44 -26.48 18.02 -5.10
CA ARG A 44 -25.46 18.51 -4.17
C ARG A 44 -24.46 17.41 -3.81
N PRO A 45 -23.44 17.16 -4.65
CA PRO A 45 -22.48 16.07 -4.46
C PRO A 45 -21.57 16.25 -3.23
N GLN A 46 -21.54 17.43 -2.62
CA GLN A 46 -20.76 17.74 -1.41
C GLN A 46 -21.60 17.64 -0.12
N VAL A 47 -22.71 16.92 -0.19
CA VAL A 47 -23.63 16.69 0.93
C VAL A 47 -23.99 15.22 0.96
N LEU A 48 -24.11 14.67 2.16
CA LEU A 48 -24.77 13.41 2.42
C LEU A 48 -25.67 13.54 3.64
N ILE A 49 -26.62 12.63 3.72
CA ILE A 49 -27.63 12.61 4.78
C ILE A 49 -27.67 11.21 5.36
N TRP A 50 -27.47 11.09 6.67
CA TRP A 50 -27.69 9.86 7.42
C TRP A 50 -29.04 9.92 8.13
N ASN A 51 -29.83 8.84 8.01
CA ASN A 51 -30.92 8.58 8.93
C ASN A 51 -30.43 7.60 10.00
N VAL A 52 -30.44 8.03 11.25
CA VAL A 52 -29.87 7.28 12.37
C VAL A 52 -30.97 6.98 13.38
N GLU A 53 -31.29 5.71 13.59
CA GLU A 53 -32.16 5.27 14.66
C GLU A 53 -31.38 5.27 15.98
N SER A 54 -32.01 5.77 17.05
CA SER A 54 -31.40 5.81 18.37
C SER A 54 -32.39 5.35 19.44
N ALA A 55 -32.04 4.30 20.18
CA ALA A 55 -32.74 3.92 21.40
C ALA A 55 -32.30 4.77 22.61
N PHE A 56 -31.17 5.46 22.47
CA PHE A 56 -30.61 6.39 23.45
C PHE A 56 -31.08 7.84 23.19
N GLU A 57 -31.12 8.64 24.25
CA GLU A 57 -31.35 10.09 24.16
C GLU A 57 -30.25 10.82 24.93
N GLY A 58 -29.52 11.71 24.26
CA GLY A 58 -28.40 12.43 24.84
C GLY A 58 -27.34 12.86 23.83
N GLN A 59 -26.27 13.48 24.31
CA GLN A 59 -25.09 13.77 23.50
C GLN A 59 -24.25 12.51 23.36
N VAL A 60 -23.71 12.28 22.16
CA VAL A 60 -22.87 11.13 21.84
C VAL A 60 -21.75 11.61 20.95
N LYS A 61 -20.52 11.20 21.28
CA LYS A 61 -19.37 11.44 20.41
C LYS A 61 -19.41 10.46 19.24
N VAL A 62 -19.24 10.99 18.03
CA VAL A 62 -19.18 10.20 16.79
C VAL A 62 -17.84 10.43 16.10
N GLU A 63 -17.40 9.43 15.36
CA GLU A 63 -16.27 9.49 14.45
C GLU A 63 -16.79 9.46 13.01
N VAL A 64 -16.21 10.30 12.16
CA VAL A 64 -16.47 10.29 10.71
C VAL A 64 -15.16 9.94 10.01
N SER A 65 -15.18 8.85 9.26
CA SER A 65 -14.05 8.40 8.45
C SER A 65 -14.36 8.58 6.98
N TYR A 66 -13.36 8.97 6.18
CA TYR A 66 -13.51 9.12 4.74
C TYR A 66 -12.15 9.02 4.04
N PHE A 67 -12.19 8.68 2.76
CA PHE A 67 -11.06 8.84 1.85
C PHE A 67 -11.04 10.26 1.29
N THR A 68 -9.84 10.79 1.22
CA THR A 68 -9.57 12.11 0.63
C THR A 68 -8.42 11.96 -0.35
N SER A 69 -8.51 12.67 -1.47
CA SER A 69 -7.43 12.76 -2.44
C SER A 69 -6.60 14.02 -2.21
N GLY A 70 -5.50 14.16 -2.94
CA GLY A 70 -4.64 15.34 -2.83
C GLY A 70 -3.64 15.29 -1.67
N ILE A 71 -3.60 14.23 -0.88
CA ILE A 71 -2.53 13.99 0.10
C ILE A 71 -1.58 12.93 -0.45
N SER A 72 -0.29 13.25 -0.51
CA SER A 72 0.76 12.29 -0.88
C SER A 72 1.91 12.37 0.11
N TRP A 73 2.75 11.33 0.12
CA TRP A 73 3.94 11.30 0.93
C TRP A 73 5.11 10.63 0.20
N SER A 74 6.32 10.94 0.63
CA SER A 74 7.56 10.32 0.14
C SER A 74 8.58 10.18 1.27
N ALA A 75 9.43 9.16 1.20
CA ALA A 75 10.55 9.01 2.12
C ALA A 75 11.88 9.48 1.50
N ASP A 76 12.75 10.03 2.35
CA ASP A 76 14.12 10.33 2.00
C ASP A 76 15.05 10.11 3.21
N TYR A 77 16.30 9.76 2.93
CA TYR A 77 17.25 9.32 3.93
C TYR A 77 18.56 10.09 3.81
N VAL A 78 19.20 10.33 4.95
CA VAL A 78 20.54 10.89 5.04
C VAL A 78 21.42 9.90 5.77
N MET A 79 22.46 9.44 5.09
CA MET A 79 23.51 8.60 5.65
C MET A 79 24.78 9.44 5.80
N ILE A 80 25.33 9.52 7.00
CA ILE A 80 26.62 10.17 7.26
C ILE A 80 27.57 9.12 7.79
N THR A 81 28.61 8.78 7.04
CA THR A 81 29.63 7.82 7.45
C THR A 81 30.66 8.47 8.36
N ASP A 82 31.23 7.69 9.25
CA ASP A 82 32.46 8.04 9.96
C ASP A 82 33.65 8.18 9.00
N ALA A 83 34.74 8.76 9.51
CA ALA A 83 35.95 8.97 8.72
C ALA A 83 36.63 7.66 8.29
N ALA A 84 36.45 6.57 9.06
CA ALA A 84 36.96 5.24 8.73
C ALA A 84 36.05 4.48 7.75
N GLU A 85 34.85 5.00 7.47
CA GLU A 85 33.83 4.40 6.62
C GLU A 85 33.41 2.97 7.05
N THR A 86 33.27 2.77 8.36
CA THR A 86 32.87 1.51 8.99
C THR A 86 31.47 1.57 9.59
N GLN A 87 31.02 2.77 9.98
CA GLN A 87 29.72 2.98 10.62
C GLN A 87 29.11 4.29 10.15
N ALA A 88 27.79 4.39 10.19
CA ALA A 88 27.08 5.58 9.78
C ALA A 88 25.99 5.98 10.76
N THR A 89 25.65 7.26 10.74
CA THR A 89 24.33 7.70 11.21
C THR A 89 23.38 7.67 10.03
N PHE A 90 22.21 7.06 10.22
CA PHE A 90 21.20 6.91 9.19
C PHE A 90 19.88 7.50 9.68
N ASP A 91 19.55 8.67 9.16
CA ASP A 91 18.35 9.42 9.53
C ASP A 91 17.32 9.29 8.41
N GLY A 92 16.12 8.82 8.77
CA GLY A 92 14.99 8.70 7.85
C GLY A 92 13.99 9.83 8.04
N TYR A 93 13.51 10.37 6.93
CA TYR A 93 12.53 11.45 6.89
C TYR A 93 11.35 11.08 6.01
N VAL A 94 10.19 11.60 6.37
CA VAL A 94 8.99 11.54 5.54
C VAL A 94 8.53 12.95 5.24
N THR A 95 8.24 13.20 3.98
CA THR A 95 7.61 14.44 3.52
C THR A 95 6.17 14.17 3.15
N VAL A 96 5.23 14.87 3.78
CA VAL A 96 3.80 14.84 3.44
C VAL A 96 3.44 16.12 2.69
N VAL A 97 2.77 15.98 1.55
CA VAL A 97 2.26 17.08 0.75
C VAL A 97 0.74 17.03 0.80
N ASN A 98 0.11 18.11 1.26
CA ASN A 98 -1.35 18.21 1.33
C ASN A 98 -1.85 19.23 0.30
N ARG A 99 -2.74 18.77 -0.58
CA ARG A 99 -3.51 19.54 -1.56
C ARG A 99 -4.97 19.08 -1.57
N SER A 100 -5.44 18.56 -0.44
CA SER A 100 -6.79 18.03 -0.30
C SER A 100 -7.85 19.12 -0.17
N GLY A 101 -7.47 20.38 0.05
CA GLY A 101 -8.41 21.49 0.27
C GLY A 101 -8.69 21.81 1.74
N GLU A 102 -8.19 21.01 2.70
CA GLU A 102 -8.44 21.17 4.13
C GLU A 102 -7.15 21.19 4.96
N ASP A 103 -7.14 21.97 6.03
CA ASP A 103 -6.08 21.97 7.04
C ASP A 103 -6.38 20.92 8.12
N TYR A 104 -5.46 19.99 8.36
CA TYR A 104 -5.62 18.96 9.39
C TYR A 104 -4.81 19.34 10.63
N GLU A 105 -5.43 20.02 11.60
CA GLU A 105 -4.78 20.42 12.84
C GLU A 105 -4.73 19.29 13.86
N GLY A 106 -3.64 19.19 14.63
CA GLY A 106 -3.54 18.24 15.75
C GLY A 106 -3.73 16.77 15.37
N SER A 107 -3.41 16.40 14.13
CA SER A 107 -3.72 15.10 13.56
C SER A 107 -2.62 14.07 13.79
N GLN A 108 -3.00 12.83 14.07
CA GLN A 108 -2.05 11.71 14.03
C GLN A 108 -1.80 11.32 12.58
N VAL A 109 -0.54 11.36 12.15
CA VAL A 109 -0.16 11.00 10.78
C VAL A 109 0.29 9.55 10.75
N ARG A 110 -0.33 8.76 9.86
CA ARG A 110 0.02 7.35 9.62
C ARG A 110 0.26 7.15 8.14
N LEU A 111 1.36 6.50 7.80
CA LEU A 111 1.84 6.28 6.44
C LEU A 111 1.72 4.80 6.13
N VAL A 112 1.23 4.46 4.94
CA VAL A 112 1.08 3.06 4.53
C VAL A 112 2.07 2.77 3.43
N VAL A 113 2.97 1.82 3.68
CA VAL A 113 3.93 1.30 2.69
C VAL A 113 3.38 0.02 2.08
N GLY A 114 3.50 -0.08 0.75
CA GLY A 114 3.12 -1.25 -0.03
C GLY A 114 2.33 -0.89 -1.29
N VAL A 115 2.05 -1.89 -2.12
CA VAL A 115 1.20 -1.72 -3.31
C VAL A 115 -0.26 -1.69 -2.87
N ILE A 116 -0.88 -0.51 -2.94
CA ILE A 116 -2.31 -0.36 -2.70
C ILE A 116 -3.06 -1.00 -3.87
N ASN A 117 -3.64 -2.18 -3.64
CA ASN A 117 -4.56 -2.79 -4.59
C ASN A 117 -5.96 -2.21 -4.34
N LEU A 118 -6.20 -0.96 -4.78
CA LEU A 118 -7.56 -0.44 -4.87
C LEU A 118 -8.31 -1.33 -5.85
N VAL A 119 -9.41 -1.89 -5.38
CA VAL A 119 -10.17 -2.96 -6.04
C VAL A 119 -11.00 -2.42 -7.22
N GLU A 120 -10.47 -1.47 -7.98
CA GLU A 120 -11.05 -1.02 -9.25
C GLU A 120 -10.87 -2.07 -10.37
N LYS A 121 -9.95 -3.02 -10.19
CA LYS A 121 -9.72 -4.10 -11.17
C LYS A 121 -10.84 -5.15 -11.24
N ILE A 122 -11.80 -5.20 -10.30
CA ILE A 122 -12.96 -6.10 -10.45
C ILE A 122 -13.87 -5.62 -11.58
N ALA A 123 -14.02 -4.32 -11.81
CA ALA A 123 -14.83 -3.80 -12.92
C ALA A 123 -14.25 -4.24 -14.28
N GLN A 124 -12.91 -4.24 -14.43
CA GLN A 124 -12.24 -4.74 -15.63
C GLN A 124 -12.34 -6.27 -15.79
N LEU A 125 -12.39 -7.02 -14.69
CA LEU A 125 -12.63 -8.47 -14.71
C LEU A 125 -14.10 -8.81 -15.03
N ALA A 126 -15.06 -8.02 -14.56
CA ALA A 126 -16.49 -8.17 -14.83
C ALA A 126 -16.88 -7.80 -16.27
N GLN A 127 -16.11 -6.90 -16.91
CA GLN A 127 -16.29 -6.52 -18.32
C GLN A 127 -15.61 -7.48 -19.30
N ARG A 128 -14.83 -8.44 -18.80
CA ARG A 128 -14.19 -9.44 -19.65
C ARG A 128 -15.25 -10.48 -20.03
N PRO A 129 -15.58 -10.65 -21.33
CA PRO A 129 -16.47 -11.73 -21.72
C PRO A 129 -15.85 -13.06 -21.22
N PRO A 130 -16.66 -13.98 -20.67
CA PRO A 130 -16.16 -15.29 -20.27
C PRO A 130 -15.36 -15.86 -21.43
N ALA A 131 -14.12 -16.25 -21.18
CA ALA A 131 -13.34 -16.95 -22.19
C ALA A 131 -14.20 -18.13 -22.68
N ASP A 132 -14.49 -18.15 -23.99
CA ASP A 132 -15.24 -19.22 -24.64
C ASP A 132 -14.47 -20.53 -24.46
N THR A 133 -14.68 -21.16 -23.31
CA THR A 133 -14.20 -22.48 -22.95
C THR A 133 -15.23 -23.53 -23.36
N GLY A 134 -16.30 -23.12 -24.06
CA GLY A 134 -17.38 -23.99 -24.52
C GLY A 134 -17.15 -24.59 -25.92
N LYS A 135 -16.37 -23.94 -26.79
CA LYS A 135 -16.16 -24.41 -28.18
C LYS A 135 -14.76 -24.95 -28.40
N GLY A 136 -14.52 -26.19 -28.00
CA GLY A 136 -13.31 -26.89 -28.43
C GLY A 136 -13.02 -28.19 -27.70
N TRP A 137 -13.67 -28.43 -26.55
CA TRP A 137 -13.42 -29.67 -25.81
C TRP A 137 -14.14 -30.89 -26.43
N GLY A 138 -15.32 -30.70 -27.03
CA GLY A 138 -16.05 -31.75 -27.74
C GLY A 138 -15.30 -32.27 -28.96
N ASP A 139 -14.93 -31.36 -29.87
CA ASP A 139 -14.26 -31.70 -31.14
C ASP A 139 -12.91 -32.38 -30.92
N ARG A 140 -12.17 -31.93 -29.90
CA ARG A 140 -10.85 -32.51 -29.56
C ARG A 140 -10.97 -33.91 -28.98
N LYS A 141 -12.03 -34.20 -28.21
CA LYS A 141 -12.30 -35.53 -27.63
C LYS A 141 -12.69 -36.54 -28.70
N GLU A 142 -13.43 -36.09 -29.71
CA GLU A 142 -13.89 -36.92 -30.82
C GLU A 142 -12.77 -37.20 -31.84
N ALA A 143 -11.92 -36.21 -32.11
CA ALA A 143 -10.69 -36.39 -32.88
C ALA A 143 -9.71 -37.35 -32.20
N LEU A 144 -9.54 -37.25 -30.88
CA LEU A 144 -8.68 -38.16 -30.11
C LEU A 144 -9.23 -39.60 -30.11
N LYS A 145 -10.56 -39.78 -29.97
CA LYS A 145 -11.22 -41.09 -30.07
C LYS A 145 -11.02 -41.74 -31.44
N ARG A 146 -11.16 -40.97 -32.52
CA ARG A 146 -10.93 -41.48 -33.89
C ARG A 146 -9.48 -41.86 -34.13
N ALA A 147 -8.53 -41.07 -33.61
CA ALA A 147 -7.10 -41.38 -33.71
C ALA A 147 -6.74 -42.66 -32.92
N PHE A 148 -7.29 -42.85 -31.72
CA PHE A 148 -7.09 -44.06 -30.91
C PHE A 148 -7.72 -45.31 -31.55
N ALA A 149 -8.95 -45.22 -32.07
CA ALA A 149 -9.62 -46.34 -32.73
C ALA A 149 -8.93 -46.74 -34.06
N ALA A 150 -8.31 -45.78 -34.75
CA ALA A 150 -7.51 -46.05 -35.95
C ALA A 150 -6.19 -46.75 -35.60
N ALA A 151 -5.55 -46.38 -34.48
CA ALA A 151 -4.33 -47.01 -33.99
C ALA A 151 -4.54 -48.46 -33.51
N GLU A 152 -5.67 -48.76 -32.85
CA GLU A 152 -6.01 -50.13 -32.41
C GLU A 152 -6.17 -51.14 -33.54
N ARG A 153 -6.64 -50.70 -34.73
CA ARG A 153 -6.84 -51.60 -35.88
C ARG A 153 -5.55 -51.99 -36.60
N VAL A 154 -4.45 -51.26 -36.40
CA VAL A 154 -3.21 -51.42 -37.17
C VAL A 154 -2.16 -52.24 -36.43
N THR A 155 -2.12 -52.24 -35.10
CA THR A 155 -0.95 -52.76 -34.37
C THR A 155 -1.20 -53.90 -33.40
N GLY A 156 -2.46 -54.24 -33.05
CA GLY A 156 -2.75 -55.41 -32.21
C GLY A 156 -2.04 -55.40 -30.83
N VAL A 157 -1.64 -54.24 -30.32
CA VAL A 157 -0.94 -54.09 -29.05
C VAL A 157 -1.94 -53.78 -27.94
N ALA A 158 -1.88 -54.55 -26.84
CA ALA A 158 -2.69 -54.36 -25.64
C ALA A 158 -2.56 -52.94 -25.05
N PRO A 159 -3.60 -52.41 -24.38
CA PRO A 159 -3.61 -51.00 -23.96
C PRO A 159 -2.56 -50.73 -22.87
N ALA A 160 -1.79 -49.65 -23.07
CA ALA A 160 -0.90 -49.11 -22.06
C ALA A 160 -1.68 -48.68 -20.80
N PRO A 161 -1.06 -48.73 -19.60
CA PRO A 161 -1.73 -48.31 -18.37
C PRO A 161 -2.16 -46.84 -18.47
N ALA A 162 -3.34 -46.55 -17.94
CA ALA A 162 -3.95 -45.23 -17.98
C ALA A 162 -2.99 -44.14 -17.44
N PRO A 163 -2.97 -42.93 -18.02
CA PRO A 163 -2.21 -41.82 -17.47
C PRO A 163 -2.67 -41.56 -16.04
N GLN A 164 -1.73 -41.59 -15.10
CA GLN A 164 -2.01 -41.21 -13.71
C GLN A 164 -2.56 -39.78 -13.70
N PRO A 165 -3.58 -39.48 -12.88
CA PRO A 165 -4.09 -38.12 -12.76
C PRO A 165 -2.94 -37.21 -12.34
N ALA A 166 -2.67 -36.19 -13.16
CA ALA A 166 -1.73 -35.14 -12.79
C ALA A 166 -2.17 -34.59 -11.42
N ALA A 167 -1.22 -34.52 -10.49
CA ALA A 167 -1.49 -34.04 -9.14
C ALA A 167 -2.25 -32.70 -9.22
N PRO A 168 -3.31 -32.50 -8.41
CA PRO A 168 -4.08 -31.27 -8.44
C PRO A 168 -3.13 -30.07 -8.27
N PRO A 169 -3.37 -28.95 -8.98
CA PRO A 169 -2.52 -27.77 -8.87
C PRO A 169 -2.39 -27.39 -7.40
N LYS A 170 -1.15 -27.29 -6.91
CA LYS A 170 -0.89 -26.81 -5.55
C LYS A 170 -1.37 -25.36 -5.49
N ILE A 171 -2.45 -25.14 -4.76
CA ILE A 171 -2.90 -23.81 -4.38
C ILE A 171 -1.88 -23.30 -3.35
N VAL A 172 -0.91 -22.52 -3.83
CA VAL A 172 -0.02 -21.75 -2.95
C VAL A 172 -0.86 -20.63 -2.37
N LYS A 173 -1.12 -20.70 -1.07
CA LYS A 173 -1.75 -19.59 -0.34
C LYS A 173 -0.69 -18.52 -0.12
N GLU A 174 -0.55 -17.61 -1.08
CA GLU A 174 0.18 -16.36 -0.88
C GLU A 174 -0.69 -15.43 -0.03
N GLY A 175 -0.19 -15.03 1.14
CA GLY A 175 -0.85 -14.05 1.99
C GLY A 175 -0.79 -12.69 1.31
N LEU A 176 -1.90 -12.25 0.70
CA LEU A 176 -2.03 -10.90 0.16
C LEU A 176 -2.37 -9.94 1.30
N SER A 177 -1.37 -9.25 1.87
CA SER A 177 -1.42 -7.88 2.44
C SER A 177 -0.29 -7.64 3.47
N GLU A 178 0.97 -7.58 3.05
CA GLU A 178 2.07 -7.12 3.93
C GLU A 178 2.14 -5.58 3.95
N TYR A 179 1.07 -4.94 4.44
CA TYR A 179 1.06 -3.49 4.63
C TYR A 179 1.82 -3.12 5.91
N PHE A 180 2.73 -2.17 5.81
CA PHE A 180 3.40 -1.59 6.97
C PHE A 180 2.87 -0.18 7.22
N ILE A 181 2.34 0.04 8.43
CA ILE A 181 1.82 1.33 8.85
C ILE A 181 2.84 2.01 9.77
N PHE A 182 3.37 3.15 9.33
CA PHE A 182 4.29 3.97 10.11
C PHE A 182 3.53 5.14 10.71
N THR A 183 3.49 5.20 12.04
CA THR A 183 2.88 6.33 12.76
C THR A 183 3.97 7.36 13.05
N VAL A 184 3.76 8.60 12.61
CA VAL A 184 4.62 9.72 13.00
C VAL A 184 4.33 10.05 14.47
N GLU A 185 5.39 10.21 15.26
CA GLU A 185 5.26 10.52 16.68
C GLU A 185 4.57 11.87 16.91
N GLY A 186 3.68 11.90 17.90
CA GLY A 186 2.90 13.08 18.27
C GLY A 186 1.82 13.47 17.26
N THR A 187 1.25 14.64 17.47
CA THR A 187 0.24 15.23 16.59
C THR A 187 0.87 16.27 15.67
N GLN A 188 0.45 16.30 14.42
CA GLN A 188 0.98 17.17 13.37
C GLN A 188 -0.14 18.06 12.83
N THR A 189 0.21 19.28 12.43
CA THR A 189 -0.70 20.16 11.68
C THR A 189 -0.33 20.12 10.19
N VAL A 190 -1.14 19.45 9.38
CA VAL A 190 -0.89 19.26 7.95
C VAL A 190 -1.72 20.26 7.14
N LYS A 191 -1.14 21.43 6.86
CA LYS A 191 -1.82 22.52 6.14
C LYS A 191 -1.99 22.23 4.65
N ASN A 192 -3.13 22.60 4.10
CA ASN A 192 -3.41 22.56 2.67
C ASN A 192 -2.48 23.53 1.92
N GLY A 193 -1.90 23.05 0.81
CA GLY A 193 -0.91 23.75 0.01
C GLY A 193 0.53 23.63 0.53
N TRP A 194 0.75 22.98 1.67
CA TRP A 194 2.09 22.85 2.28
C TRP A 194 2.72 21.48 2.04
N SER A 195 4.05 21.48 2.10
CA SER A 195 4.90 20.29 2.19
C SER A 195 5.60 20.31 3.54
N GLN A 196 5.41 19.27 4.34
CA GLN A 196 5.98 19.16 5.67
C GLN A 196 6.87 17.92 5.75
N ARG A 197 8.15 18.14 6.08
CA ARG A 197 9.14 17.09 6.32
C ARG A 197 9.23 16.80 7.82
N MET A 198 9.12 15.52 8.17
CA MET A 198 9.09 15.01 9.54
C MET A 198 10.18 13.96 9.70
N VAL A 199 10.74 13.85 10.90
CA VAL A 199 11.69 12.78 11.22
C VAL A 199 10.89 11.49 11.42
N SER A 200 11.26 10.43 10.71
CA SER A 200 10.66 9.10 10.89
C SER A 200 11.44 8.30 11.92
N PHE A 201 12.77 8.25 11.80
CA PHE A 201 13.64 7.61 12.78
C PHE A 201 15.06 8.15 12.66
N ARG A 202 15.87 7.83 13.68
CA ARG A 202 17.31 8.11 13.69
C ARG A 202 18.04 6.89 14.18
N ALA A 203 18.91 6.34 13.34
CA ALA A 203 19.79 5.25 13.70
C ALA A 203 21.24 5.75 13.80
N ARG A 204 21.97 5.26 14.80
CA ARG A 204 23.36 5.62 15.07
C ARG A 204 24.21 4.37 14.99
N GLU A 205 25.48 4.55 14.61
CA GLU A 205 26.46 3.46 14.54
C GLU A 205 25.97 2.27 13.70
N VAL A 206 25.29 2.58 12.59
CA VAL A 206 24.75 1.60 11.65
C VAL A 206 25.91 1.01 10.85
N PRO A 207 26.19 -0.30 10.96
CA PRO A 207 27.20 -0.95 10.15
C PRO A 207 26.78 -0.96 8.68
N PHE A 208 27.75 -0.84 7.78
CA PHE A 208 27.51 -0.93 6.34
C PHE A 208 28.74 -1.48 5.62
N GLU A 209 28.53 -2.01 4.43
CA GLU A 209 29.60 -2.46 3.55
C GLU A 209 29.73 -1.58 2.32
N ILE A 210 30.96 -1.47 1.81
CA ILE A 210 31.26 -0.73 0.59
C ILE A 210 31.72 -1.71 -0.47
N LEU A 211 30.95 -1.79 -1.56
CA LEU A 211 31.32 -2.58 -2.73
C LEU A 211 31.66 -1.65 -3.90
N TYR A 212 32.89 -1.73 -4.39
CA TYR A 212 33.27 -1.08 -5.63
C TYR A 212 33.00 -2.02 -6.80
N ARG A 213 32.24 -1.55 -7.78
CA ARG A 213 31.91 -2.31 -8.97
C ARG A 213 32.26 -1.52 -10.21
N TYR A 214 33.12 -2.11 -11.04
CA TYR A 214 33.48 -1.58 -12.34
C TYR A 214 32.77 -2.37 -13.45
N ARG A 215 31.81 -1.75 -14.12
CA ARG A 215 31.17 -2.30 -15.34
C ARG A 215 30.96 -1.19 -16.36
N ALA A 216 31.94 -1.02 -17.25
CA ALA A 216 31.97 0.09 -18.21
C ALA A 216 30.70 0.22 -19.07
N HIS A 217 30.14 -0.91 -19.51
CA HIS A 217 28.91 -0.93 -20.33
C HIS A 217 27.64 -0.53 -19.55
N GLN A 218 27.64 -0.67 -18.22
CA GLN A 218 26.46 -0.42 -17.38
C GLN A 218 26.53 0.92 -16.65
N TYR A 219 27.73 1.32 -16.23
CA TYR A 219 27.94 2.47 -15.34
C TYR A 219 28.96 3.50 -15.87
N GLY A 220 29.52 3.28 -17.06
CA GLY A 220 30.53 4.15 -17.64
C GLY A 220 31.96 3.86 -17.14
N PRO A 221 32.95 4.71 -17.52
CA PRO A 221 34.37 4.38 -17.42
C PRO A 221 34.96 4.46 -16.00
N ARG A 222 34.15 4.74 -14.97
CA ARG A 222 34.59 4.85 -13.57
C ARG A 222 33.95 3.76 -12.70
N PRO A 223 34.63 3.27 -11.65
CA PRO A 223 34.01 2.37 -10.69
C PRO A 223 32.87 3.09 -9.96
N VAL A 224 31.75 2.38 -9.76
CA VAL A 224 30.64 2.84 -8.92
C VAL A 224 30.81 2.25 -7.53
N ARG A 225 30.53 3.08 -6.53
CA ARG A 225 30.56 2.72 -5.12
C ARG A 225 29.14 2.39 -4.67
N PHE A 226 28.93 1.17 -4.19
CA PHE A 226 27.69 0.72 -3.58
C PHE A 226 27.85 0.73 -2.06
N PHE A 227 26.87 1.31 -1.37
CA PHE A 227 26.70 1.18 0.07
C PHE A 227 25.64 0.11 0.30
N ILE A 228 26.02 -0.97 0.98
CA ILE A 228 25.15 -2.09 1.28
C ILE A 228 24.82 -2.02 2.77
N LEU A 229 23.52 -1.94 3.07
CA LEU A 229 22.98 -1.92 4.42
C LEU A 229 21.99 -3.07 4.57
N ALA A 230 21.94 -3.67 5.74
CA ALA A 230 20.91 -4.63 6.11
C ALA A 230 19.87 -3.93 6.98
N ASN A 231 18.59 -4.07 6.63
CA ASN A 231 17.48 -3.50 7.37
C ASN A 231 16.91 -4.53 8.34
N ASP A 232 17.55 -4.64 9.51
CA ASP A 232 17.15 -5.52 10.60
C ASP A 232 17.55 -4.91 11.97
N GLU A 233 17.18 -5.58 13.06
CA GLU A 233 17.54 -5.15 14.42
C GLU A 233 19.04 -5.28 14.70
N GLU A 234 19.70 -6.33 14.19
CA GLU A 234 21.13 -6.59 14.40
C GLU A 234 21.99 -5.43 13.85
N HIS A 235 21.57 -4.86 12.72
CA HIS A 235 22.19 -3.72 12.05
C HIS A 235 21.55 -2.38 12.43
N LYS A 236 20.71 -2.34 13.48
CA LYS A 236 20.15 -1.14 14.11
C LYS A 236 19.20 -0.32 13.24
N LEU A 237 18.61 -0.91 12.19
CA LEU A 237 17.59 -0.28 11.35
C LEU A 237 16.16 -0.74 11.66
N GLY A 238 16.03 -1.75 12.53
CA GLY A 238 14.75 -2.20 13.10
C GLY A 238 14.09 -3.32 12.28
N GLU A 239 12.88 -3.72 12.70
CA GLU A 239 12.17 -4.87 12.10
C GLU A 239 11.32 -4.51 10.88
N SER A 240 10.96 -3.24 10.72
CA SER A 240 10.04 -2.79 9.67
C SER A 240 10.80 -2.46 8.38
N PRO A 241 10.26 -2.82 7.20
CA PRO A 241 10.89 -2.47 5.93
C PRO A 241 10.95 -0.96 5.75
N LEU A 242 12.09 -0.46 5.29
CA LEU A 242 12.21 0.94 4.92
C LEU A 242 11.40 1.23 3.65
N PRO A 243 10.58 2.30 3.63
CA PRO A 243 9.96 2.77 2.41
C PRO A 243 10.97 3.01 1.27
N ASP A 244 10.52 2.84 0.03
CA ASP A 244 11.29 3.28 -1.13
C ASP A 244 11.54 4.80 -1.05
N GLY A 245 12.78 5.22 -1.27
CA GLY A 245 13.16 6.62 -1.14
C GLY A 245 14.58 6.92 -1.63
N ILE A 246 14.95 8.19 -1.60
CA ILE A 246 16.27 8.65 -2.01
C ILE A 246 17.19 8.66 -0.79
N ILE A 247 18.33 7.98 -0.88
CA ILE A 247 19.40 8.06 0.12
C ILE A 247 20.47 9.05 -0.34
N ARG A 248 20.78 10.04 0.49
CA ARG A 248 21.93 10.94 0.29
C ARG A 248 23.04 10.54 1.24
N VAL A 249 24.22 10.25 0.71
CA VAL A 249 25.36 9.80 1.48
C VAL A 249 26.40 10.91 1.61
N PHE A 250 26.86 11.14 2.83
CA PHE A 250 27.93 12.07 3.18
C PHE A 250 29.00 11.34 3.97
N ARG A 251 30.23 11.84 3.93
CA ARG A 251 31.31 11.40 4.81
C ARG A 251 31.73 12.53 5.73
N ASP A 252 31.84 12.21 7.01
CA ASP A 252 32.47 13.08 8.00
C ASP A 252 34.00 12.93 7.92
N ASN A 253 34.71 14.06 7.82
CA ASN A 253 36.17 14.12 7.77
C ASN A 253 36.82 14.52 9.10
N GLY A 254 36.06 14.68 10.19
CA GLY A 254 36.59 14.98 11.53
C GLY A 254 37.16 16.39 11.71
N ARG A 255 36.91 17.32 10.77
CA ARG A 255 37.30 18.74 10.83
C ARG A 255 36.11 19.69 10.56
N ASP A 256 34.95 19.39 11.13
CA ASP A 256 33.67 20.12 10.95
C ASP A 256 33.20 20.23 9.47
N GLY A 257 33.68 19.35 8.58
CA GLY A 257 33.36 19.37 7.15
C GLY A 257 32.72 18.07 6.67
N LEU A 258 31.54 18.17 6.07
CA LEU A 258 30.85 17.09 5.38
C LEU A 258 31.20 17.09 3.89
N ASN A 259 31.68 15.96 3.35
CA ASN A 259 31.79 15.77 1.90
C ASN A 259 30.52 15.12 1.35
N TYR A 260 29.92 15.72 0.31
CA TYR A 260 28.79 15.12 -0.42
C TYR A 260 29.30 14.11 -1.44
N PHE A 261 28.78 12.89 -1.41
CA PHE A 261 28.98 11.95 -2.51
C PHE A 261 27.90 12.21 -3.57
N THR A 262 28.29 12.78 -4.71
CA THR A 262 27.44 12.75 -5.90
C THR A 262 27.37 11.31 -6.40
N ALA A 263 26.15 10.74 -6.38
CA ALA A 263 25.81 9.52 -7.09
C ALA A 263 25.89 9.73 -8.61
#